data_AF-A0AAU1X3K1-F1
#
_entry.id   AF-A0AAU1X3K1-F1
#
_cell.length_a   1.000
_cell.length_b   1.000
_cell.length_c   1.000
_cell.angle_alpha   90.00
_cell.angle_beta   90.00
_cell.angle_gamma   90.00
#
_symmetry.space_group_name_H-M   'P 1'
#
loop_
_entity.id
_entity.type
_entity.pdbx_description
1 polymer ?
#
loop_
_entity_poly.entity_id
_entity_poly.type
_entity_poly.pdbx_seq_one_letter_code
_entity_poly.pdbx_strand_id
1 'polypeptide(L)'
;MTVPAPSRTPSLQGLAGLVERATDGRLAAADIVDSPASLAALGVSSLALLRLADSLESEYGVLVDLGDRTLYTEGLAGLTARVRNLVAEGTP
;
A
#
# COMPACT_ATOMS: atom_id res chain seq x y z
N MET A 1 -24.96 -10.89 -6.80
CA MET A 1 -23.79 -11.29 -7.60
C MET A 1 -22.59 -11.35 -6.67
N THR A 2 -22.15 -12.54 -6.29
CA THR A 2 -20.97 -12.69 -5.42
C THR A 2 -19.73 -12.63 -6.30
N VAL A 3 -18.92 -11.60 -6.14
CA VAL A 3 -17.59 -11.54 -6.75
C VAL A 3 -16.73 -12.47 -5.91
N PRO A 4 -15.99 -13.43 -6.49
CA PRO A 4 -15.01 -14.19 -5.72
C PRO A 4 -14.00 -13.19 -5.16
N ALA A 5 -13.86 -13.12 -3.82
CA ALA A 5 -12.80 -12.35 -3.20
C ALA A 5 -11.49 -12.89 -3.77
N PRO A 6 -10.71 -12.10 -4.52
CA PRO A 6 -9.43 -12.57 -4.96
C PRO A 6 -8.60 -12.75 -3.68
N SER A 7 -8.06 -13.94 -3.47
CA SER A 7 -6.90 -14.16 -2.62
C SER A 7 -5.71 -13.42 -3.24
N ARG A 8 -5.77 -12.09 -3.24
CA ARG A 8 -4.79 -11.19 -3.84
C ARG A 8 -3.62 -11.14 -2.89
N THR A 9 -2.59 -11.91 -3.20
CA THR A 9 -1.31 -11.77 -2.52
C THR A 9 -0.80 -10.35 -2.76
N PRO A 10 -0.36 -9.61 -1.72
CA PRO A 10 0.16 -8.26 -1.92
C PRO A 10 1.35 -8.32 -2.87
N SER A 11 1.28 -7.57 -3.96
CA SER A 11 2.35 -7.48 -4.96
C SER A 11 2.79 -6.03 -5.10
N LEU A 12 4.05 -5.81 -5.49
CA LEU A 12 4.61 -4.47 -5.72
C LEU A 12 3.72 -3.67 -6.68
N GLN A 13 3.36 -4.26 -7.82
CA GLN A 13 2.53 -3.61 -8.83
C GLN A 13 1.10 -3.33 -8.33
N GLY A 14 0.51 -4.25 -7.55
CA GLY A 14 -0.81 -4.04 -6.95
C GLY A 14 -0.82 -2.88 -5.96
N LEU A 15 0.18 -2.83 -5.08
CA LEU A 15 0.36 -1.73 -4.13
C LEU A 15 0.67 -0.41 -4.83
N ALA A 16 1.49 -0.42 -5.88
CA ALA A 16 1.76 0.77 -6.67
C ALA A 16 0.50 1.36 -7.29
N GLY A 17 -0.40 0.51 -7.81
CA GLY A 17 -1.71 0.95 -8.31
C GLY A 17 -2.61 1.53 -7.22
N LEU A 18 -2.52 1.03 -5.98
CA LEU A 18 -3.23 1.61 -4.85
C LEU A 18 -2.66 2.98 -4.45
N VAL A 19 -1.33 3.14 -4.48
CA VAL A 19 -0.68 4.43 -4.22
C VAL A 19 -1.03 5.45 -5.31
N GLU A 20 -1.02 5.05 -6.58
CA GLU A 20 -1.46 5.89 -7.70
C GLU A 20 -2.90 6.38 -7.50
N ARG A 21 -3.82 5.47 -7.16
CA ARG A 21 -5.22 5.84 -6.85
C ARG A 21 -5.31 6.76 -5.64
N ALA A 22 -4.57 6.48 -4.57
CA ALA A 22 -4.59 7.27 -3.35
C ALA A 22 -4.00 8.67 -3.54
N THR A 23 -3.13 8.85 -4.54
CA THR A 23 -2.51 10.12 -4.93
C THR A 23 -3.25 10.83 -6.06
N ASP A 24 -4.45 10.37 -6.41
CA ASP A 24 -5.27 10.91 -7.51
C ASP A 24 -4.53 10.94 -8.86
N GLY A 25 -3.66 9.94 -9.10
CA GLY A 25 -2.87 9.82 -10.34
C GLY A 25 -1.65 10.75 -10.40
N ARG A 26 -1.31 11.44 -9.31
CA ARG A 26 -0.15 12.34 -9.27
C ARG A 26 1.19 11.59 -9.33
N LEU A 27 1.21 10.33 -8.91
CA LEU A 27 2.34 9.43 -9.01
C LEU A 27 1.91 8.18 -9.79
N ALA A 28 2.57 7.91 -10.91
CA ALA A 28 2.27 6.72 -11.71
C ALA A 28 2.82 5.46 -11.03
N ALA A 29 2.07 4.36 -11.06
CA ALA A 29 2.50 3.09 -10.48
C ALA A 29 3.89 2.63 -10.97
N ALA A 30 4.19 2.84 -12.26
CA ALA A 30 5.48 2.47 -12.84
C ALA A 30 6.66 3.23 -12.20
N ASP A 31 6.51 4.53 -11.99
CA ASP A 31 7.54 5.38 -11.38
C ASP A 31 7.75 5.06 -9.90
N ILE A 32 6.69 4.65 -9.20
CA ILE A 32 6.77 4.26 -7.78
C ILE A 32 7.48 2.92 -7.64
N VAL A 33 7.24 1.96 -8.55
CA VAL A 33 7.87 0.63 -8.50
C VAL A 33 9.37 0.70 -8.76
N ASP A 34 9.80 1.56 -9.68
CA ASP A 34 11.22 1.71 -10.04
C ASP A 34 11.98 2.63 -9.07
N SER A 35 11.26 3.34 -8.18
CA SER A 35 11.87 4.27 -7.24
C SER A 35 12.26 3.61 -5.92
N PRO A 36 13.53 3.73 -5.49
CA PRO A 36 13.94 3.34 -4.13
C PRO A 36 13.56 4.38 -3.08
N ALA A 37 12.93 5.49 -3.48
CA ALA A 37 12.60 6.58 -2.56
C ALA A 37 11.42 6.22 -1.65
N SER A 38 11.39 6.85 -0.48
CA SER A 38 10.28 6.73 0.45
C SER A 38 9.02 7.37 -0.13
N LEU A 39 7.84 6.89 0.27
CA LEU A 39 6.56 7.48 -0.17
C LEU A 39 6.49 8.97 0.21
N ALA A 40 7.00 9.33 1.38
CA ALA A 40 7.12 10.72 1.80
C ALA A 40 8.04 11.54 0.87
N ALA A 41 9.17 10.99 0.43
CA ALA A 41 10.09 11.66 -0.51
C ALA A 41 9.50 11.81 -1.91
N LEU A 42 8.64 10.88 -2.34
CA LEU A 42 7.85 10.98 -3.57
C LEU A 42 6.73 12.04 -3.47
N GLY A 43 6.53 12.63 -2.28
CA GLY A 43 5.51 13.63 -2.03
C GLY A 43 4.11 13.03 -1.89
N VAL A 44 4.02 11.80 -1.38
CA VAL A 44 2.76 11.24 -0.88
C VAL A 44 2.38 12.02 0.38
N SER A 45 1.23 12.69 0.33
CA SER A 45 0.72 13.49 1.45
C SER A 45 0.13 12.59 2.54
N SER A 46 -0.04 13.12 3.75
CA SER A 46 -0.72 12.39 4.85
C SER A 46 -2.14 11.95 4.48
N LEU A 47 -2.85 12.72 3.64
CA LEU A 47 -4.19 12.35 3.16
C LEU A 47 -4.14 11.20 2.14
N ALA A 48 -3.14 11.19 1.27
CA ALA A 48 -2.92 10.05 0.37
C ALA A 48 -2.52 8.79 1.17
N LEU A 49 -1.74 8.92 2.24
CA LEU A 49 -1.44 7.80 3.15
C LEU A 49 -2.70 7.26 3.85
N LEU A 50 -3.58 8.15 4.33
CA LEU A 50 -4.87 7.76 4.91
C LEU A 50 -5.75 6.97 3.92
N ARG A 51 -5.89 7.47 2.69
CA ARG A 51 -6.65 6.80 1.64
C ARG A 51 -6.03 5.47 1.21
N LEU A 52 -4.70 5.41 1.20
CA LEU A 52 -3.95 4.20 0.91
C LEU A 52 -4.21 3.14 1.99
N ALA A 53 -4.09 3.51 3.27
CA ALA A 53 -4.40 2.60 4.38
C ALA A 53 -5.82 2.05 4.27
N ASP A 54 -6.83 2.90 4.12
CA ASP A 54 -8.23 2.48 3.95
C ASP A 54 -8.41 1.50 2.77
N SER A 55 -7.72 1.74 1.65
CA SER A 55 -7.71 0.83 0.50
C SER A 55 -7.04 -0.51 0.81
N LEU A 56 -5.94 -0.51 1.58
CA LEU A 56 -5.24 -1.73 1.98
C LEU A 56 -6.05 -2.57 2.97
N GLU A 57 -6.69 -1.93 3.94
CA GLU A 57 -7.55 -2.58 4.91
C GLU A 57 -8.78 -3.19 4.22
N SER A 58 -9.42 -2.44 3.32
CA SER A 58 -10.57 -2.94 2.56
C SER A 58 -10.21 -4.02 1.54
N GLU A 59 -9.02 -3.98 0.92
CA GLU A 59 -8.66 -4.93 -0.14
C GLU A 59 -7.97 -6.19 0.38
N TYR A 60 -7.17 -6.09 1.44
CA TYR A 60 -6.39 -7.21 1.98
C TYR A 60 -6.86 -7.68 3.37
N GLY A 61 -7.79 -6.97 4.01
CA GLY A 61 -8.27 -7.31 5.35
C GLY A 61 -7.19 -7.15 6.44
N VAL A 62 -6.16 -6.35 6.18
CA VAL A 62 -5.12 -6.00 7.15
C VAL A 62 -5.54 -4.77 7.96
N LEU A 63 -4.78 -4.45 9.01
CA LEU A 63 -4.94 -3.21 9.77
C LEU A 63 -3.63 -2.44 9.71
N VAL A 64 -3.66 -1.22 9.17
CA VAL A 64 -2.45 -0.45 8.86
C VAL A 64 -2.32 0.70 9.85
N ASP A 65 -1.35 0.63 10.75
CA ASP A 65 -1.09 1.70 11.71
C ASP A 65 -0.35 2.87 11.05
N LEU A 66 -1.05 3.94 10.71
CA LEU A 66 -0.47 5.17 10.16
C LEU A 66 0.47 5.92 11.13
N GLY A 67 0.42 5.58 12.42
CA GLY A 67 1.41 6.01 13.41
C GLY A 67 2.78 5.37 13.20
N ASP A 68 2.83 4.23 12.52
CA ASP A 68 4.06 3.51 12.20
C ASP A 68 4.81 4.22 11.05
N ARG A 69 5.89 4.92 11.42
CA ARG A 69 6.76 5.62 10.46
C ARG A 69 7.36 4.71 9.42
N THR A 70 7.58 3.44 9.74
CA THR A 70 8.24 2.48 8.84
C THR A 70 7.46 2.30 7.54
N LEU A 71 6.13 2.41 7.59
CA LEU A 71 5.24 2.22 6.43
C LEU A 71 5.46 3.22 5.30
N TYR A 72 5.88 4.45 5.62
CA TYR A 72 6.09 5.50 4.62
C TYR A 72 7.55 5.92 4.47
N THR A 73 8.46 5.41 5.32
CA THR A 73 9.91 5.63 5.19
C THR A 73 10.62 4.55 4.37
N GLU A 74 10.14 3.31 4.36
CA GLU A 74 10.82 2.19 3.69
C GLU A 74 10.47 2.02 2.19
N GLY A 75 9.74 2.98 1.62
CA GLY A 75 9.33 2.95 0.21
C GLY A 75 8.33 1.83 -0.09
N LEU A 76 8.09 1.58 -1.38
CA LEU A 76 7.05 0.64 -1.82
C LEU A 76 7.40 -0.82 -1.50
N ALA A 77 8.67 -1.20 -1.60
CA ALA A 77 9.12 -2.56 -1.31
C ALA A 77 8.99 -2.92 0.17
N GLY A 78 9.39 -2.02 1.08
CA GLY A 78 9.20 -2.19 2.52
C GLY A 78 7.72 -2.27 2.89
N LEU A 79 6.90 -1.36 2.34
CA LEU A 79 5.44 -1.42 2.52
C LEU A 79 4.86 -2.76 2.04
N THR A 80 5.28 -3.27 0.88
CA THR A 80 4.82 -4.55 0.34
C THR A 80 5.17 -5.71 1.26
N ALA A 81 6.39 -5.76 1.77
CA ALA A 81 6.80 -6.77 2.74
C ALA A 81 5.99 -6.68 4.03
N ARG A 82 5.73 -5.45 4.51
CA ARG A 82 4.94 -5.22 5.73
C ARG A 82 3.50 -5.67 5.58
N VAL A 83 2.83 -5.31 4.47
CA VAL A 83 1.46 -5.76 4.21
C VAL A 83 1.40 -7.28 4.10
N ARG A 84 2.39 -7.94 3.47
CA ARG A 84 2.47 -9.40 3.42
C ARG A 84 2.56 -10.02 4.82
N ASN A 85 3.38 -9.46 5.69
CA ASN A 85 3.49 -9.92 7.08
C ASN A 85 2.16 -9.72 7.82
N LEU A 86 1.49 -8.58 7.66
CA LEU A 86 0.18 -8.33 8.28
C LEU A 86 -0.90 -9.29 7.79
N VAL A 87 -0.93 -9.62 6.49
CA VAL A 87 -1.84 -10.64 5.96
C VAL A 87 -1.55 -12.00 6.58
N ALA A 88 -0.27 -12.36 6.74
CA ALA A 88 0.14 -13.61 7.36
C ALA A 88 -0.18 -13.66 8.87
N GLU A 89 0.00 -12.55 9.59
CA GLU A 89 -0.28 -12.40 11.02
C GLU A 89 -1.79 -12.32 11.32
N GLY A 90 -2.59 -11.78 10.40
CA GLY A 90 -4.05 -11.64 10.51
C GLY A 90 -4.84 -12.92 10.20
N THR A 91 -4.15 -14.03 9.93
CA THR A 91 -4.80 -15.34 9.72
C THR A 91 -4.84 -16.09 11.06
N PRO A 92 -6.03 -16.41 11.62
CA PRO A 92 -6.15 -17.20 12.85
C PRO A 92 -5.66 -18.64 12.69
#